data_AF-A0A267G687-F1
#
_entry.id   AF-A0A267G687-F1
#
_cell.length_a   1.000
_cell.length_b   1.000
_cell.length_c   1.000
_cell.angle_alpha   90.00
_cell.angle_beta   90.00
_cell.angle_gamma   90.00
#
_symmetry.space_group_name_H-M   'P 1'
#
loop_
_entity.id
_entity.type
_entity.pdbx_description
1 polymer ?
#
loop_
_entity_poly.entity_id
_entity_poly.type
_entity_poly.pdbx_seq_one_letter_code
_entity_poly.pdbx_strand_id
1 'polypeptide(L)'
;MYTRPGCTLCEDAVEEVQHLIDAGRIVLRRVDIDLPENERYQVWRYDIPVFKIRGLPTMMHQLDLDALTRHLNQLELAERSKTD
;
A
#
# COMPACT_ATOMS: atom_id res chain seq x y z
N MET A 1 -2.57 2.03 2.50
CA MET A 1 -3.53 1.10 1.87
C MET A 1 -4.94 1.57 2.17
N TYR A 2 -5.76 1.73 1.13
CA TYR A 2 -7.19 1.96 1.26
C TYR A 2 -7.90 0.61 1.37
N THR A 3 -8.83 0.51 2.32
CA THR A 3 -9.50 -0.74 2.71
C THR A 3 -10.91 -0.44 3.21
N ARG A 4 -11.70 -1.49 3.49
CA ARG A 4 -12.96 -1.42 4.23
C ARG A 4 -13.12 -2.62 5.17
N PRO A 5 -13.99 -2.55 6.19
CA PRO A 5 -14.33 -3.70 7.03
C PRO A 5 -14.92 -4.87 6.21
N GLY A 6 -14.50 -6.09 6.51
CA GLY A 6 -15.00 -7.32 5.86
C GLY A 6 -14.47 -7.55 4.43
N CYS A 7 -13.43 -6.83 4.01
CA CYS A 7 -12.79 -7.02 2.71
C CYS A 7 -11.74 -8.13 2.76
N THR A 8 -12.06 -9.32 2.28
CA THR A 8 -11.15 -10.48 2.27
C THR A 8 -9.88 -10.22 1.46
N LEU A 9 -10.02 -9.62 0.27
CA LEU A 9 -8.87 -9.23 -0.58
C LEU A 9 -7.93 -8.25 0.14
N CYS A 10 -8.47 -7.42 1.03
CA CYS A 10 -7.68 -6.48 1.80
C CYS A 10 -6.90 -7.19 2.91
N GLU A 11 -7.45 -8.26 3.48
CA GLU A 11 -6.77 -9.11 4.47
C GLU A 11 -5.64 -9.89 3.81
N ASP A 12 -5.91 -10.54 2.68
CA ASP A 12 -4.90 -11.28 1.90
C ASP A 12 -3.72 -10.36 1.51
N ALA A 13 -4.02 -9.15 1.03
CA ALA A 13 -2.98 -8.21 0.63
C ALA A 13 -2.14 -7.68 1.81
N VAL A 14 -2.66 -7.69 3.03
CA VAL A 14 -1.86 -7.41 4.24
C VAL A 14 -0.91 -8.55 4.50
N GLU A 15 -1.39 -9.79 4.45
CA GLU A 15 -0.57 -10.98 4.70
C GLU A 15 0.59 -11.04 3.70
N GLU A 16 0.34 -10.73 2.43
CA GLU A 16 1.37 -10.68 1.40
C GLU A 16 2.49 -9.68 1.72
N VAL A 17 2.19 -8.50 2.30
CA VAL A 17 3.22 -7.51 2.68
C VAL A 17 3.76 -7.68 4.10
N GLN A 18 3.24 -8.62 4.89
CA GLN A 18 3.54 -8.74 6.31
C GLN A 18 5.05 -8.92 6.56
N HIS A 19 5.72 -9.72 5.74
CA HIS A 19 7.17 -9.91 5.82
C HIS A 19 7.98 -8.61 5.61
N LEU A 20 7.48 -7.65 4.80
CA LEU A 20 8.11 -6.34 4.62
C LEU A 20 7.90 -5.43 5.84
N ILE A 21 6.74 -5.56 6.50
CA ILE A 21 6.44 -4.86 7.75
C ILE A 21 7.34 -5.39 8.87
N ASP A 22 7.44 -6.71 9.01
CA ASP A 22 8.25 -7.37 10.05
C ASP A 22 9.74 -7.07 9.89
N ALA A 23 10.21 -6.96 8.64
CA ALA A 23 11.57 -6.54 8.32
C ALA A 23 11.80 -5.02 8.52
N GLY A 24 10.79 -4.25 8.92
CA GLY A 24 10.88 -2.81 9.12
C GLY A 24 11.09 -2.01 7.83
N ARG A 25 10.88 -2.63 6.66
CA ARG A 25 11.09 -1.98 5.36
C ARG A 25 9.97 -1.00 5.00
N ILE A 26 8.77 -1.26 5.52
CA ILE A 26 7.60 -0.41 5.31
C ILE A 26 6.82 -0.19 6.60
N VAL A 27 6.09 0.92 6.66
CA VAL A 27 5.04 1.15 7.66
C VAL A 27 3.71 1.15 6.92
N LEU A 28 2.87 0.15 7.19
CA LEU A 28 1.56 0.03 6.54
C LEU A 28 0.50 0.85 7.29
N ARG A 29 0.08 1.97 6.69
CA ARG A 29 -1.09 2.72 7.18
C ARG A 29 -2.36 2.26 6.46
N ARG A 30 -3.37 1.82 7.22
CA ARG A 30 -4.71 1.50 6.71
C ARG A 30 -5.61 2.74 6.78
N VAL A 31 -6.39 2.95 5.73
CA VAL A 31 -7.36 4.04 5.63
C VAL A 31 -8.68 3.42 5.20
N ASP A 32 -9.67 3.48 6.09
CA ASP A 32 -11.03 3.02 5.79
C ASP A 32 -11.71 3.99 4.83
N ILE A 33 -12.13 3.49 3.67
CA ILE A 33 -12.84 4.29 2.65
C ILE A 33 -14.30 4.55 3.01
N ASP A 34 -14.87 3.82 3.97
CA ASP A 34 -16.29 3.93 4.34
C ASP A 34 -16.54 5.01 5.38
N LEU A 35 -15.48 5.60 5.94
CA LEU A 35 -15.60 6.74 6.83
C LEU A 35 -16.10 7.98 6.05
N PRO A 36 -17.10 8.72 6.58
CA PRO A 36 -17.76 9.81 5.88
C PRO A 36 -16.82 10.99 5.55
N GLU A 37 -15.70 11.11 6.24
CA GLU A 37 -14.65 12.11 6.00
C GLU A 37 -13.79 11.80 4.76
N ASN A 38 -13.98 10.61 4.16
CA ASN A 38 -13.11 10.11 3.10
C ASN A 38 -13.76 10.22 1.73
N GLU A 39 -13.44 11.29 0.99
CA GLU A 39 -13.88 11.48 -0.41
C GLU A 39 -13.44 10.36 -1.36
N ARG A 40 -12.50 9.50 -0.92
CA ARG A 40 -11.96 8.40 -1.72
C ARG A 40 -12.93 7.25 -1.93
N TYR A 41 -14.03 7.18 -1.19
CA TYR A 41 -15.08 6.19 -1.43
C TYR A 41 -15.50 6.17 -2.90
N GLN A 42 -15.82 7.34 -3.48
CA GLN A 42 -16.29 7.44 -4.86
C GLN A 42 -15.27 6.94 -5.88
N VAL A 43 -13.98 7.08 -5.56
CA VAL A 43 -12.88 6.73 -6.45
C VAL A 43 -12.51 5.25 -6.35
N TRP A 44 -12.52 4.67 -5.14
CA TRP A 44 -11.93 3.35 -4.88
C TRP A 44 -12.92 2.27 -4.42
N ARG A 45 -14.22 2.55 -4.34
CA ARG A 45 -15.23 1.57 -3.86
C ARG A 45 -15.21 0.21 -4.55
N TYR A 46 -14.68 0.11 -5.76
CA TYR A 46 -14.56 -1.14 -6.53
C TYR A 46 -13.12 -1.63 -6.72
N ASP A 47 -12.13 -0.84 -6.30
CA ASP A 47 -10.71 -1.08 -6.61
C ASP A 47 -9.85 -1.34 -5.37
N ILE A 48 -10.46 -1.36 -4.18
CA ILE A 48 -9.76 -1.77 -2.96
C ILE A 48 -9.39 -3.27 -3.01
N PRO A 49 -8.21 -3.66 -2.49
CA PRO A 49 -7.23 -2.81 -1.81
C PRO A 49 -6.40 -1.92 -2.77
N VAL A 50 -6.22 -0.65 -2.41
CA VAL A 50 -5.35 0.29 -3.16
C VAL A 50 -4.13 0.65 -2.33
N PHE A 51 -2.94 0.37 -2.85
CA PHE A 51 -1.66 0.72 -2.23
C PHE A 51 -1.14 2.04 -2.78
N LYS A 52 -0.77 2.93 -1.85
CA LYS A 52 -0.03 4.16 -2.15
C LYS A 52 1.29 4.14 -1.40
N ILE A 53 2.38 4.32 -2.11
CA ILE A 53 3.72 4.46 -1.55
C ILE A 53 4.13 5.93 -1.71
N ARG A 54 4.43 6.60 -0.60
CA ARG A 54 4.79 8.04 -0.57
C ARG A 54 3.77 8.95 -1.28
N GLY A 55 2.49 8.57 -1.28
CA GLY A 55 1.41 9.34 -1.91
C GLY A 55 1.17 9.05 -3.39
N LEU A 56 2.06 8.32 -4.06
CA LEU A 56 1.86 7.85 -5.44
C LEU A 56 1.05 6.55 -5.44
N PRO A 57 0.00 6.42 -6.28
CA PRO A 57 -0.70 5.15 -6.45
C PRO A 57 0.25 4.15 -7.10
N THR A 58 0.45 3.02 -6.43
CA THR A 58 1.39 2.00 -6.88
C THR A 58 0.66 0.79 -7.41
N MET A 59 -0.38 0.30 -6.72
CA MET A 59 -1.08 -0.95 -7.10
C MET A 59 -2.55 -0.95 -6.70
N MET A 60 -3.39 -1.60 -7.51
CA MET A 60 -4.83 -1.82 -7.28
C MET A 60 -5.15 -3.31 -7.45
N HIS A 61 -6.20 -3.79 -6.78
CA HIS A 61 -6.78 -5.15 -6.86
C HIS A 61 -5.89 -6.30 -6.39
N GLN A 62 -4.70 -6.47 -6.95
CA GLN A 62 -3.75 -7.52 -6.59
C GLN A 62 -2.36 -6.91 -6.41
N LEU A 63 -1.70 -7.29 -5.33
CA LEU A 63 -0.35 -6.85 -5.07
C LEU A 63 0.62 -7.70 -5.89
N ASP A 64 1.42 -7.07 -6.75
CA ASP A 64 2.61 -7.71 -7.30
C ASP A 64 3.80 -7.34 -6.41
N LEU A 65 4.11 -8.30 -5.53
CA LEU A 65 5.13 -8.18 -4.50
C LEU A 65 6.53 -7.95 -5.08
N ASP A 66 6.82 -8.48 -6.26
CA ASP A 66 8.10 -8.29 -6.92
C ASP A 66 8.24 -6.86 -7.42
N ALA A 67 7.18 -6.30 -8.02
CA ALA A 67 7.15 -4.89 -8.41
C ALA A 67 7.24 -3.96 -7.20
N LEU A 68 6.54 -4.28 -6.11
CA LEU A 68 6.66 -3.56 -4.84
C LEU A 68 8.11 -3.57 -4.34
N THR A 69 8.74 -4.74 -4.31
CA THR A 69 10.11 -4.91 -3.82
C THR A 69 11.11 -4.14 -4.68
N ARG A 70 10.98 -4.21 -6.01
CA ARG A 70 11.83 -3.43 -6.94
C ARG A 70 11.67 -1.93 -6.69
N HIS A 71 10.45 -1.46 -6.50
CA HIS A 71 10.18 -0.05 -6.25
C HIS A 71 10.77 0.42 -4.92
N LEU A 72 10.63 -0.37 -3.85
CA LEU A 72 11.25 -0.08 -2.55
C LEU A 72 12.78 0.02 -2.66
N ASN A 73 13.42 -0.93 -3.36
CA ASN A 73 14.87 -0.90 -3.57
C ASN A 73 15.31 0.38 -4.30
N GLN A 74 14.57 0.83 -5.32
CA GLN A 74 14.87 2.09 -6.02
C GLN A 74 14.75 3.30 -5.09
N LEU A 75 13.73 3.35 -4.23
CA LEU A 75 13.55 4.43 -3.26
C LEU A 75 14.68 4.45 -2.22
N GLU A 76 15.06 3.30 -1.68
CA GLU A 76 16.16 3.17 -0.72
C GLU A 76 17.50 3.63 -1.33
N LEU A 77 17.77 3.28 -2.59
CA LEU A 77 18.97 3.74 -3.33
C LEU A 77 18.94 5.26 -3.58
N ALA A 78 17.78 5.80 -3.97
CA ALA A 78 17.62 7.22 -4.21
C ALA A 78 17.76 8.07 -2.93
N GLU A 79 17.37 7.54 -1.76
CA GLU A 79 17.54 8.22 -0.47
C GLU A 79 18.98 8.23 0.00
N ARG A 80 19.71 7.12 -0.20
CA ARG A 80 21.15 7.06 0.09
C ARG A 80 21.92 8.09 -0.73
N SER A 81 21.57 8.23 -2.02
CA SER A 81 22.23 9.17 -2.95
C SER A 81 21.95 10.66 -2.66
N LYS A 82 21.01 11.00 -1.77
CA LYS A 82 20.71 12.38 -1.36
C LYS A 82 21.38 12.78 -0.04
N THR A 83 22.07 11.84 0.60
CA THR A 83 22.74 12.03 1.89
C THR A 83 24.26 12.19 1.73
N ASP A 84 24.78 11.99 0.51
CA ASP A 84 26.13 12.37 0.06
C ASP A 84 26.11 13.75 -0.64
#